data_AF-A0A1L9C3L0-F1
#
_entry.id   AF-A0A1L9C3L0-F1
#
_cell.length_a   1.000
_cell.length_b   1.000
_cell.length_c   1.000
_cell.angle_alpha   90.00
_cell.angle_beta   90.00
_cell.angle_gamma   90.00
#
_symmetry.space_group_name_H-M   'P 1'
#
loop_
_entity.id
_entity.type
_entity.pdbx_description
1 polymer ?
#
loop_
_entity_poly.entity_id
_entity_poly.type
_entity_poly.pdbx_seq_one_letter_code
_entity_poly.pdbx_strand_id
1 'polypeptide(L)'
;MDLHPDLFAGLPTVAKKAHAKGVIAPVENPKLAPAGLVRQVAEKLQNEGIEYTFPKPFCSLEKTGQPVIDRFVEMGFGKPKIEIILDNEEITTARVIRDAPCGCTWFVARKLVYTEAADFKETVSSAHHAYPCTASMDNDPEIGDTILHKAGYIVRESVDSALDNAQKENANAR
;
A
#
# COMPACT_ATOMS: atom_id res chain seq x y z
N MET A 1 5.65 -3.48 9.07
CA MET A 1 6.24 -3.26 10.40
C MET A 1 5.79 -4.39 11.29
N ASP A 2 6.73 -5.20 11.75
CA ASP A 2 6.44 -6.40 12.54
C ASP A 2 6.35 -6.04 14.02
N LEU A 3 5.12 -5.89 14.50
CA LEU A 3 4.84 -5.58 15.89
C LEU A 3 4.51 -6.87 16.64
N HIS A 4 5.24 -7.18 17.71
CA HIS A 4 4.93 -8.34 18.55
C HIS A 4 3.45 -8.28 19.03
N PRO A 5 2.73 -9.42 19.11
CA PRO A 5 1.31 -9.44 19.49
C PRO A 5 1.00 -8.66 20.77
N ASP A 6 1.87 -8.73 21.78
CA ASP A 6 1.68 -7.99 23.05
C ASP A 6 1.75 -6.47 22.87
N LEU A 7 2.65 -5.99 22.00
CA LEU A 7 2.75 -4.57 21.68
C LEU A 7 1.54 -4.14 20.84
N PHE A 8 1.08 -5.00 19.93
CA PHE A 8 -0.13 -4.76 19.13
C PHE A 8 -1.37 -4.66 20.03
N ALA A 9 -1.50 -5.56 21.02
CA ALA A 9 -2.56 -5.52 22.03
C ALA A 9 -2.53 -4.24 22.88
N GLY A 10 -1.35 -3.65 23.05
CA GLY A 10 -1.11 -2.40 23.79
C GLY A 10 -1.44 -1.12 23.02
N LEU A 11 -1.69 -1.18 21.71
CA LEU A 11 -1.97 0.00 20.88
C LEU A 11 -3.06 0.93 21.44
N PRO A 12 -4.22 0.43 21.94
CA PRO A 12 -5.26 1.32 22.48
C PRO A 12 -4.78 2.12 23.69
N THR A 13 -4.01 1.48 24.57
CA THR A 13 -3.45 2.12 25.77
C THR A 13 -2.45 3.21 25.39
N VAL A 14 -1.56 2.94 24.43
CA VAL A 14 -0.58 3.92 23.95
C VAL A 14 -1.27 5.09 23.26
N ALA A 15 -2.23 4.81 22.37
CA ALA A 15 -2.99 5.82 21.64
C ALA A 15 -3.73 6.76 22.60
N LYS A 16 -4.40 6.21 23.61
CA LYS A 16 -5.06 6.99 24.66
C LYS A 16 -4.10 7.88 25.44
N LYS A 17 -2.98 7.32 25.92
CA LYS A 17 -1.96 8.07 26.67
C LYS A 17 -1.31 9.18 25.83
N ALA A 18 -1.17 8.96 24.53
CA ALA A 18 -0.64 9.94 23.59
C ALA A 18 -1.68 10.98 23.13
N HIS A 19 -2.94 10.87 23.58
CA HIS A 19 -4.07 11.66 23.07
C HIS A 19 -4.21 11.60 21.54
N ALA A 20 -3.81 10.47 20.94
CA ALA A 20 -3.90 10.23 19.52
C ALA A 20 -5.37 10.22 19.07
N LYS A 21 -5.61 10.73 17.85
CA LYS A 21 -6.95 10.77 17.24
C LYS A 21 -7.18 9.67 16.21
N GLY A 22 -6.11 8.99 15.79
CA GLY A 22 -6.18 7.87 14.86
C GLY A 22 -5.01 6.91 15.05
N VAL A 23 -5.23 5.64 14.72
CA VAL A 23 -4.22 4.58 14.70
C VAL A 23 -4.23 3.90 13.34
N ILE A 24 -3.08 3.93 12.66
CA ILE A 24 -2.83 3.11 11.48
C ILE A 24 -1.85 2.01 11.89
N ALA A 25 -2.31 0.76 11.91
CA ALA A 25 -1.51 -0.37 12.33
C ALA A 25 -1.55 -1.47 11.26
N PRO A 26 -0.66 -1.38 10.25
CA PRO A 26 -0.66 -2.33 9.15
C PRO A 26 -0.36 -3.75 9.60
N VAL A 27 -1.01 -4.73 8.98
CA VAL A 27 -0.73 -6.15 9.20
C VAL A 27 0.12 -6.65 8.05
N GLU A 28 1.42 -6.78 8.32
CA GLU A 28 2.40 -7.24 7.32
C GLU A 28 2.82 -8.69 7.52
N ASN A 29 2.53 -9.27 8.69
CA ASN A 29 2.81 -10.65 9.01
C ASN A 29 1.58 -11.32 9.64
N PRO A 30 1.04 -12.40 9.03
CA PRO A 30 -0.17 -13.06 9.53
C PRO A 30 -0.03 -13.59 10.96
N LYS A 31 1.19 -13.94 11.38
CA LYS A 31 1.46 -14.54 12.70
C LYS A 31 1.46 -13.50 13.83
N LEU A 32 1.74 -12.23 13.51
CA LEU A 32 1.95 -11.18 14.52
C LEU A 32 0.69 -10.39 14.86
N ALA A 33 -0.30 -10.37 13.96
CA ALA A 33 -1.61 -9.78 14.24
C ALA A 33 -2.73 -10.70 13.72
N PRO A 34 -3.03 -11.80 14.43
CA PRO A 34 -4.15 -12.68 14.07
C PRO A 34 -5.48 -11.92 14.09
N ALA A 35 -6.44 -12.33 13.25
CA ALA A 35 -7.74 -11.66 13.10
C ALA A 35 -8.48 -11.40 14.42
N GLY A 36 -8.43 -12.36 15.37
CA GLY A 36 -9.05 -12.20 16.69
C GLY A 36 -8.41 -11.08 17.52
N LEU A 37 -7.08 -10.92 17.46
CA LEU A 37 -6.37 -9.84 18.13
C LEU A 37 -6.66 -8.49 17.47
N VAL A 38 -6.65 -8.44 16.13
CA VAL A 38 -7.00 -7.24 15.36
C VAL A 38 -8.41 -6.74 15.76
N ARG A 39 -9.37 -7.66 15.82
CA ARG A 39 -10.74 -7.34 16.26
C ARG A 39 -10.79 -6.80 17.70
N GLN A 40 -10.09 -7.45 18.63
CA GLN A 40 -10.06 -6.99 20.03
C GLN A 40 -9.47 -5.58 20.15
N VAL A 41 -8.42 -5.28 19.40
CA VAL A 41 -7.80 -3.94 19.37
C VAL A 41 -8.74 -2.92 18.73
N ALA A 42 -9.41 -3.28 17.63
CA ALA A 42 -10.41 -2.45 16.96
C ALA A 42 -11.54 -2.04 17.93
N GLU A 43 -12.15 -3.00 18.62
CA GLU A 43 -13.23 -2.76 19.59
C GLU A 43 -12.79 -1.81 20.71
N LYS A 44 -11.56 -1.95 21.21
CA LYS A 44 -11.00 -1.05 22.23
C LYS A 44 -10.77 0.37 21.70
N LEU A 45 -10.20 0.53 20.50
CA LEU A 45 -9.98 1.85 19.88
C LEU A 45 -11.32 2.55 19.60
N GLN A 46 -12.30 1.80 19.10
CA GLN A 46 -13.65 2.29 18.86
C GLN A 46 -14.30 2.81 20.15
N ASN A 47 -14.22 2.07 21.25
CA ASN A 47 -14.78 2.47 22.55
C ASN A 47 -14.11 3.74 23.12
N GLU A 48 -12.86 3.99 22.77
CA GLU A 48 -12.12 5.21 23.14
C GLU A 48 -12.37 6.38 22.17
N GLY A 49 -13.17 6.18 21.11
CA GLY A 49 -13.45 7.19 20.09
C GLY A 49 -12.22 7.55 19.25
N ILE A 50 -11.27 6.62 19.12
CA ILE A 50 -10.04 6.80 18.34
C ILE A 50 -10.26 6.14 16.98
N GLU A 51 -10.04 6.89 15.89
CA GLU A 51 -10.13 6.34 14.54
C GLU A 51 -9.09 5.24 14.33
N TYR A 52 -9.38 4.24 13.50
CA TYR A 52 -8.44 3.13 13.31
C TYR A 52 -8.52 2.48 11.93
N THR A 53 -7.40 1.90 11.50
CA THR A 53 -7.35 1.03 10.33
C THR A 53 -6.20 0.04 10.44
N PHE A 54 -6.40 -1.16 9.89
CA PHE A 54 -5.44 -2.27 9.91
C PHE A 54 -5.20 -2.78 8.48
N PRO A 55 -4.62 -1.96 7.59
CA PRO A 55 -4.43 -2.32 6.20
C PRO A 55 -3.51 -3.54 6.09
N LYS A 56 -3.86 -4.48 5.22
CA LYS A 56 -3.12 -5.71 4.96
C LYS A 56 -2.93 -5.86 3.45
N PRO A 57 -1.72 -5.62 2.88
CA PRO A 57 -0.55 -4.91 3.45
C PRO A 57 -0.80 -3.40 3.66
N PHE A 58 0.18 -2.64 4.16
CA PHE A 58 0.05 -1.18 4.35
C PHE A 58 -0.27 -0.43 3.05
N CYS A 59 0.29 -0.88 1.92
CA CYS A 59 -0.03 -0.31 0.61
C CYS A 59 -1.44 -0.66 0.12
N SER A 60 -2.30 -1.35 0.88
CA SER A 60 -3.73 -1.47 0.56
C SER A 60 -4.58 -0.36 1.18
N LEU A 61 -3.98 0.55 1.97
CA LEU A 61 -4.71 1.63 2.62
C LEU A 61 -5.38 2.59 1.61
N GLU A 62 -6.70 2.67 1.69
CA GLU A 62 -7.53 3.65 0.98
C GLU A 62 -8.26 4.56 1.97
N LYS A 63 -8.98 5.56 1.45
CA LYS A 63 -9.85 6.39 2.30
C LYS A 63 -10.91 5.51 2.96
N THR A 64 -11.10 5.71 4.25
CA THR A 64 -11.98 4.93 5.11
C THR A 64 -13.24 5.71 5.52
N GLY A 65 -13.30 7.01 5.26
CA GLY A 65 -14.35 7.91 5.75
C GLY A 65 -14.07 8.45 7.17
N GLN A 66 -12.96 8.03 7.78
CA GLN A 66 -12.49 8.52 9.07
C GLN A 66 -11.52 9.70 8.85
N PRO A 67 -11.86 10.94 9.27
CA PRO A 67 -11.13 12.16 8.88
C PRO A 67 -9.63 12.18 9.18
N VAL A 68 -9.18 11.64 10.32
CA VAL A 68 -7.75 11.59 10.68
C VAL A 68 -7.01 10.63 9.77
N ILE A 69 -7.59 9.46 9.49
CA ILE A 69 -6.99 8.46 8.59
C ILE A 69 -6.98 8.95 7.14
N ASP A 70 -8.08 9.56 6.68
CA ASP A 70 -8.23 10.03 5.32
C ASP A 70 -7.24 11.16 5.01
N ARG A 71 -6.94 12.04 5.98
CA ARG A 71 -5.87 13.04 5.85
C ARG A 71 -4.51 12.42 5.59
N PHE A 72 -4.17 11.30 6.23
CA PHE A 72 -2.92 10.59 5.94
C PHE A 72 -2.88 10.10 4.49
N VAL A 73 -4.02 9.62 3.97
CA VAL A 73 -4.13 9.20 2.57
C VAL A 73 -4.00 10.38 1.61
N GLU A 74 -4.59 11.53 1.96
CA GLU A 74 -4.54 12.77 1.19
C GLU A 74 -3.14 13.40 1.15
N MET A 75 -2.29 13.12 2.14
CA MET A 75 -0.87 13.51 2.13
C MET A 75 -0.05 12.74 1.08
N GLY A 76 -0.65 11.79 0.37
CA GLY A 76 0.01 11.04 -0.70
C GLY A 76 0.56 9.69 -0.27
N PHE A 77 0.05 9.09 0.82
CA PHE A 77 0.47 7.76 1.27
C PHE A 77 -0.70 6.76 1.28
N GLY A 78 -0.50 5.55 0.76
CA GLY A 78 -1.50 4.49 0.81
C GLY A 78 -1.45 3.63 -0.44
N LYS A 79 -2.61 3.29 -1.00
CA LYS A 79 -2.67 2.52 -2.23
C LYS A 79 -2.00 3.26 -3.40
N PRO A 80 -1.04 2.66 -4.12
CA PRO A 80 -0.30 3.34 -5.16
C PRO A 80 -1.21 4.06 -6.17
N LYS A 81 -0.78 5.25 -6.61
CA LYS A 81 -1.34 5.94 -7.77
C LYS A 81 -0.19 6.58 -8.54
N ILE A 82 -0.07 6.23 -9.81
CA ILE A 82 1.00 6.67 -10.70
C ILE A 82 0.37 7.27 -11.96
N GLU A 83 1.05 8.24 -12.56
CA GLU A 83 0.80 8.71 -13.92
C GLU A 83 2.01 8.39 -14.80
N ILE A 84 1.75 7.97 -16.03
CA ILE A 84 2.78 7.58 -16.99
C ILE A 84 2.65 8.41 -18.25
N ILE A 85 3.79 8.80 -18.82
CA ILE A 85 3.87 9.37 -20.17
C ILE A 85 4.64 8.38 -21.04
N LEU A 86 4.09 8.12 -22.23
CA LEU A 86 4.68 7.25 -23.24
C LEU A 86 5.20 8.08 -24.41
N ASP A 87 6.40 7.77 -24.88
CA ASP A 87 6.85 8.13 -26.23
C ASP A 87 6.86 6.88 -27.09
N ASN A 88 5.89 6.79 -28.01
CA ASN A 88 5.53 5.54 -28.69
C ASN A 88 5.18 4.43 -27.68
N GLU A 89 6.02 3.39 -27.59
CA GLU A 89 5.84 2.25 -26.68
C GLU A 89 6.73 2.37 -25.42
N GLU A 90 7.64 3.34 -25.34
CA GLU A 90 8.57 3.49 -24.22
C GLU A 90 8.01 4.41 -23.12
N ILE A 91 8.18 4.02 -21.86
CA ILE A 91 7.85 4.83 -20.68
C ILE A 91 8.92 5.89 -20.46
N THR A 92 8.62 7.15 -20.78
CA THR A 92 9.56 8.27 -20.57
C THR A 92 9.40 8.96 -19.23
N THR A 93 8.22 8.87 -18.61
CA THR A 93 7.94 9.43 -17.29
C THR A 93 7.03 8.51 -16.49
N ALA A 94 7.34 8.33 -15.20
CA ALA A 94 6.47 7.69 -14.22
C ALA A 94 6.42 8.57 -12.95
N ARG A 95 5.31 9.30 -12.79
CA ARG A 95 5.09 10.27 -11.69
C ARG A 95 4.22 9.64 -10.61
N VAL A 96 4.75 9.56 -9.38
CA VAL A 96 3.98 9.05 -8.24
C VAL A 96 3.07 10.15 -7.69
N ILE A 97 1.77 9.90 -7.69
CA ILE A 97 0.73 10.76 -7.12
C ILE A 97 0.41 10.36 -5.68
N ARG A 98 0.46 9.05 -5.41
CA ARG A 98 0.34 8.47 -4.07
C ARG A 98 1.29 7.29 -3.96
N ASP A 99 2.20 7.34 -2.99
CA ASP A 99 3.19 6.31 -2.75
C ASP A 99 2.65 5.25 -1.78
N ALA A 100 3.16 4.04 -1.89
CA ALA A 100 3.10 3.10 -0.79
C ALA A 100 3.73 3.75 0.45
N PRO A 101 3.16 3.62 1.65
CA PRO A 101 3.71 4.27 2.85
C PRO A 101 5.16 3.90 3.17
N CYS A 102 5.64 2.77 2.62
CA CYS A 102 7.02 2.34 2.74
C CYS A 102 7.98 2.95 1.71
N GLY A 103 7.50 3.58 0.63
CA GLY A 103 8.33 4.12 -0.47
C GLY A 103 8.52 3.21 -1.69
N CYS A 104 7.89 2.02 -1.69
CA CYS A 104 8.07 1.04 -2.76
C CYS A 104 7.56 1.53 -4.12
N THR A 105 6.47 2.31 -4.17
CA THR A 105 5.91 2.78 -5.43
C THR A 105 6.84 3.76 -6.12
N TRP A 106 7.44 4.68 -5.38
CA TRP A 106 8.46 5.56 -5.92
C TRP A 106 9.67 4.79 -6.46
N PHE A 107 10.14 3.78 -5.73
CA PHE A 107 11.24 2.93 -6.20
C PHE A 107 10.89 2.23 -7.53
N VAL A 108 9.71 1.63 -7.62
CA VAL A 108 9.21 0.98 -8.84
C VAL A 108 9.08 1.99 -9.99
N ALA A 109 8.51 3.17 -9.74
CA ALA A 109 8.37 4.23 -10.74
C ALA A 109 9.72 4.65 -11.34
N ARG A 110 10.78 4.72 -10.51
CA ARG A 110 12.15 5.01 -10.99
C ARG A 110 12.73 3.91 -11.88
N LYS A 111 12.31 2.66 -11.69
CA LYS A 111 12.75 1.51 -12.50
C LYS A 111 11.97 1.36 -13.81
N LEU A 112 10.77 1.93 -13.90
CA LEU A 112 9.92 1.88 -15.09
C LEU A 112 10.38 2.81 -16.22
N VAL A 113 11.07 3.91 -15.90
CA VAL A 113 11.54 4.85 -16.93
C VAL A 113 12.53 4.14 -17.87
N TYR A 114 12.37 4.33 -19.17
CA TYR A 114 13.08 3.65 -20.28
C TYR A 114 12.78 2.15 -20.40
N THR A 115 11.61 1.72 -19.95
CA THR A 115 11.09 0.37 -20.19
C THR A 115 10.00 0.42 -21.26
N GLU A 116 9.96 -0.58 -22.13
CA GLU A 116 8.84 -0.79 -23.05
C GLU A 116 7.55 -1.09 -22.28
N ALA A 117 6.44 -0.49 -22.72
CA ALA A 117 5.13 -0.66 -22.09
C ALA A 117 4.69 -2.12 -22.08
N ALA A 118 5.13 -2.95 -23.04
CA ALA A 118 4.85 -4.38 -23.07
C ALA A 118 5.52 -5.15 -21.91
N ASP A 119 6.68 -4.68 -21.43
CA ASP A 119 7.54 -5.39 -20.46
C ASP A 119 7.33 -4.92 -19.01
N PHE A 120 6.40 -3.98 -18.78
CA PHE A 120 6.20 -3.35 -17.47
C PHE A 120 6.00 -4.36 -16.34
N LYS A 121 5.34 -5.50 -16.61
CA LYS A 121 5.02 -6.52 -15.59
C LYS A 121 6.28 -7.14 -14.99
N GLU A 122 7.27 -7.44 -15.83
CA GLU A 122 8.54 -7.99 -15.39
C GLU A 122 9.34 -6.94 -14.61
N THR A 123 9.36 -5.70 -15.11
CA THR A 123 10.05 -4.58 -14.45
C THR A 123 9.47 -4.26 -13.09
N VAL A 124 8.14 -4.19 -12.96
CA VAL A 124 7.46 -4.00 -11.66
C VAL A 124 7.76 -5.16 -10.72
N SER A 125 7.64 -6.40 -11.19
CA SER A 125 7.88 -7.59 -10.35
C SER A 125 9.32 -7.59 -9.82
N SER A 126 10.31 -7.42 -10.71
CA SER A 126 11.72 -7.39 -10.34
C SER A 126 12.05 -6.24 -9.39
N ALA A 127 11.52 -5.04 -9.64
CA ALA A 127 11.73 -3.89 -8.76
C ALA A 127 11.08 -4.09 -7.39
N HIS A 128 9.86 -4.62 -7.32
CA HIS A 128 9.19 -4.89 -6.05
C HIS A 128 9.95 -5.91 -5.20
N HIS A 129 10.46 -7.01 -5.80
CA HIS A 129 11.24 -8.02 -5.08
C HIS A 129 12.64 -7.54 -4.69
N ALA A 130 13.22 -6.58 -5.42
CA ALA A 130 14.46 -5.93 -5.04
C ALA A 130 14.29 -4.89 -3.92
N TYR A 131 13.07 -4.40 -3.70
CA TYR A 131 12.74 -3.46 -2.62
C TYR A 131 12.65 -4.17 -1.26
N PRO A 132 13.13 -3.59 -0.14
CA PRO A 132 13.00 -4.18 1.19
C PRO A 132 11.55 -4.07 1.73
N CYS A 133 10.60 -4.73 1.06
CA CYS A 133 9.21 -4.79 1.47
C CYS A 133 9.10 -5.50 2.83
N THR A 134 8.27 -4.96 3.74
CA THR A 134 8.06 -5.57 5.06
C THR A 134 6.96 -6.62 5.08
N ALA A 135 6.26 -6.82 3.97
CA ALA A 135 5.20 -7.81 3.86
C ALA A 135 5.77 -9.23 3.89
N SER A 136 5.13 -10.12 4.65
CA SER A 136 5.58 -11.49 4.83
C SER A 136 5.37 -12.33 3.56
N MET A 137 6.31 -13.25 3.33
CA MET A 137 6.20 -14.34 2.34
C MET A 137 5.50 -15.58 2.92
N ASP A 138 5.10 -15.56 4.20
CA ASP A 138 4.22 -16.59 4.74
C ASP A 138 2.85 -16.54 4.06
N ASN A 139 2.27 -17.71 3.82
CA ASN A 139 0.88 -17.80 3.36
C ASN A 139 -0.07 -17.20 4.42
N ASP A 140 -0.94 -16.30 3.98
CA ASP A 140 -1.98 -15.70 4.79
C ASP A 140 -3.34 -16.36 4.43
N PRO A 141 -4.01 -17.05 5.38
CA PRO A 141 -5.29 -17.71 5.11
C PRO A 141 -6.45 -16.77 4.78
N GLU A 142 -6.39 -15.50 5.21
CA GLU A 142 -7.42 -14.50 4.91
C GLU A 142 -7.31 -13.99 3.46
N ILE A 143 -6.09 -13.95 2.92
CA ILE A 143 -5.82 -13.55 1.53
C ILE A 143 -5.87 -14.76 0.57
N GLY A 144 -5.46 -15.94 1.02
CA GLY A 144 -5.26 -17.13 0.18
C GLY A 144 -3.95 -17.09 -0.64
N ASP A 145 -3.06 -16.16 -0.33
CA ASP A 145 -1.72 -15.98 -0.91
C ASP A 145 -0.82 -15.32 0.16
N THR A 146 0.41 -14.96 -0.17
CA THR A 146 1.30 -14.20 0.70
C THR A 146 0.93 -12.71 0.71
N ILE A 147 1.18 -12.03 1.82
CA ILE A 147 0.95 -10.58 1.93
C ILE A 147 1.88 -9.83 0.96
N LEU A 148 3.11 -10.34 0.75
CA LEU A 148 4.07 -9.79 -0.21
C LEU A 148 3.55 -9.86 -1.65
N HIS A 149 2.96 -10.97 -2.09
CA HIS A 149 2.35 -11.05 -3.41
C HIS A 149 1.20 -10.06 -3.56
N LYS A 150 0.34 -9.92 -2.53
CA LYS A 150 -0.72 -8.91 -2.54
C LYS A 150 -0.15 -7.49 -2.72
N ALA A 151 0.97 -7.16 -2.06
CA ALA A 151 1.66 -5.89 -2.23
C ALA A 151 2.17 -5.69 -3.68
N GLY A 152 2.74 -6.75 -4.26
CA GLY A 152 3.21 -6.76 -5.65
C GLY A 152 2.08 -6.55 -6.67
N TYR A 153 0.93 -7.22 -6.46
CA TYR A 153 -0.25 -7.02 -7.29
C TYR A 153 -0.79 -5.59 -7.20
N ILE A 154 -0.83 -5.01 -6.00
CA ILE A 154 -1.32 -3.64 -5.79
C ILE A 154 -0.51 -2.62 -6.59
N VAL A 155 0.82 -2.68 -6.57
CA VAL A 155 1.64 -1.73 -7.36
C VAL A 155 1.55 -2.02 -8.86
N ARG A 156 1.48 -3.29 -9.25
CA ARG A 156 1.31 -3.69 -10.65
C ARG A 156 -0.02 -3.20 -11.24
N GLU A 157 -1.12 -3.37 -10.52
CA GLU A 157 -2.45 -2.87 -10.91
C GLU A 157 -2.44 -1.34 -11.10
N SER A 158 -1.72 -0.61 -10.23
CA SER A 158 -1.58 0.84 -10.38
C SER A 158 -0.77 1.25 -11.62
N VAL A 159 0.24 0.48 -12.01
CA VAL A 159 1.03 0.74 -13.22
C VAL A 159 0.23 0.38 -14.48
N ASP A 160 -0.43 -0.77 -14.47
CA ASP A 160 -1.32 -1.24 -15.56
C ASP A 160 -2.41 -0.19 -15.85
N SER A 161 -3.10 0.28 -14.81
CA SER A 161 -4.10 1.34 -14.93
C SER A 161 -3.54 2.66 -15.48
N ALA A 162 -2.29 3.00 -15.12
CA ALA A 162 -1.64 4.21 -15.59
C ALA A 162 -1.25 4.11 -17.07
N LEU A 163 -0.78 2.94 -17.51
CA LEU A 163 -0.46 2.66 -18.92
C LEU A 163 -1.72 2.70 -19.79
N ASP A 164 -2.82 2.07 -19.34
CA ASP A 164 -4.11 2.11 -20.03
C ASP A 164 -4.59 3.55 -20.27
N ASN A 165 -4.39 4.44 -19.30
CA ASN A 165 -4.76 5.85 -19.44
C ASN A 165 -3.83 6.59 -20.41
N ALA A 166 -2.52 6.39 -20.29
CA ALA A 166 -1.52 7.00 -21.18
C ALA A 166 -1.75 6.60 -22.66
N GLN A 167 -2.08 5.34 -22.91
CA GLN A 167 -2.38 4.84 -24.27
C GLN A 167 -3.66 5.49 -24.84
N LYS A 168 -4.71 5.65 -24.04
CA LYS A 168 -5.95 6.33 -24.46
C LYS A 168 -5.71 7.81 -24.77
N GLU A 169 -4.90 8.49 -23.96
CA GLU A 169 -4.54 9.90 -24.19
C GLU A 169 -3.75 10.07 -25.49
N ASN A 170 -2.77 9.21 -25.76
CA ASN A 170 -2.01 9.21 -27.02
C ASN A 170 -2.90 8.89 -28.24
N ALA A 171 -3.89 8.01 -28.11
CA ALA A 171 -4.83 7.70 -29.18
C ALA A 171 -5.77 8.87 -29.51
N ASN A 172 -6.19 9.64 -28.50
CA ASN A 172 -7.06 10.81 -28.68
C ASN A 172 -6.31 12.06 -29.21
N ALA A 173 -4.99 12.09 -29.10
CA ALA A 173 -4.13 13.18 -29.57
C ALA A 173 -3.69 13.04 -31.04
N ARG A 174 -4.00 11.90 -31.68
CA ARG A 174 -3.73 11.60 -33.10
C ARG A 174 -4.96 11.84 -33.95
#